data_AF-Q2W6V0-F1
#
_entry.id   AF-Q2W6V0-F1
#
_cell.length_a   1.000
_cell.length_b   1.000
_cell.length_c   1.000
_cell.angle_alpha   90.00
_cell.angle_beta   90.00
_cell.angle_gamma   90.00
#
_symmetry.space_group_name_H-M   'P 1'
#
loop_
_entity.id
_entity.type
_entity.pdbx_description
1 polymer ?
#
loop_
_entity_poly.entity_id
_entity_poly.type
_entity_poly.pdbx_seq_one_letter_code
_entity_poly.pdbx_strand_id
1 'polypeptide(L)'
;MPNWDFEDCEPAIEAEHTRLYRMMNRLEPVITDSHSETTVARAIHVLQVRMADHFHVEEELFVTADWTSRQVMIRDHHELLGMLAALAAIPAEDGTARRTLFTAFLQALARHDNDVDAPLFSRKH
;
A
#
# COMPACT_ATOMS: atom_id res chain seq x y z
N MET A 1 -11.52 -7.61 0.57
CA MET A 1 -10.15 -7.09 0.71
C MET A 1 -9.25 -7.84 -0.25
N PRO A 2 -8.41 -7.14 -1.03
CA PRO A 2 -7.40 -7.80 -1.85
C PRO A 2 -6.43 -8.60 -0.98
N ASN A 3 -5.86 -9.65 -1.54
CA ASN A 3 -4.81 -10.47 -0.94
C ASN A 3 -3.66 -10.60 -1.91
N TRP A 4 -2.44 -10.57 -1.39
CA TRP A 4 -1.23 -10.92 -2.14
C TRP A 4 -1.10 -12.45 -2.18
N ASP A 5 -0.88 -13.02 -3.37
CA ASP A 5 -0.76 -14.47 -3.60
C ASP A 5 0.06 -14.75 -4.87
N PHE A 6 1.40 -14.70 -4.77
CA PHE A 6 2.31 -14.89 -5.90
C PHE A 6 3.38 -15.94 -5.60
N GLU A 7 3.09 -17.20 -5.95
CA GLU A 7 3.94 -18.38 -5.65
C GLU A 7 5.39 -18.26 -6.13
N ASP A 8 5.65 -17.48 -7.19
CA ASP A 8 6.96 -17.29 -7.81
C ASP A 8 7.73 -16.06 -7.30
N CYS A 9 7.17 -15.29 -6.36
CA CYS A 9 7.82 -14.10 -5.80
C CYS A 9 8.96 -14.46 -4.84
N GLU A 10 9.91 -13.55 -4.64
CA GLU A 10 10.89 -13.68 -3.58
C GLU A 10 10.21 -13.81 -2.20
N PRO A 11 10.61 -14.76 -1.31
CA PRO A 11 9.85 -15.07 -0.10
C PRO A 11 9.85 -13.93 0.91
N ALA A 12 10.88 -13.08 0.86
CA ALA A 12 10.96 -11.90 1.71
C ALA A 12 9.90 -10.86 1.31
N ILE A 13 9.70 -10.65 0.00
CA ILE A 13 8.71 -9.73 -0.57
C ILE A 13 7.31 -10.28 -0.34
N GLU A 14 7.07 -11.55 -0.69
CA GLU A 14 5.81 -12.27 -0.41
C GLU A 14 5.40 -12.15 1.07
N ALA A 15 6.35 -12.35 1.99
CA ALA A 15 6.09 -12.26 3.41
C ALA A 15 5.82 -10.82 3.87
N GLU A 16 6.42 -9.81 3.24
CA GLU A 16 6.18 -8.40 3.57
C GLU A 16 4.81 -7.94 3.05
N HIS A 17 4.46 -8.20 1.79
CA HIS A 17 3.13 -7.91 1.26
C HIS A 17 2.04 -8.61 2.08
N THR A 18 2.22 -9.89 2.41
CA THR A 18 1.30 -10.61 3.31
C THR A 18 1.14 -9.91 4.67
N ARG A 19 2.23 -9.38 5.24
CA ARG A 19 2.17 -8.61 6.52
C ARG A 19 1.41 -7.30 6.34
N LEU A 20 1.64 -6.57 5.25
CA LEU A 20 0.96 -5.31 4.94
C LEU A 20 -0.55 -5.52 4.76
N TYR A 21 -0.97 -6.51 3.96
CA TYR A 21 -2.39 -6.81 3.79
C TYR A 21 -3.07 -7.20 5.10
N ARG A 22 -2.42 -7.98 5.96
CA ARG A 22 -2.94 -8.29 7.30
C ARG A 22 -3.07 -7.04 8.17
N MET A 23 -2.13 -6.10 8.08
CA MET A 23 -2.22 -4.83 8.80
C MET A 23 -3.36 -3.97 8.27
N MET A 24 -3.49 -3.80 6.95
CA MET A 24 -4.57 -3.04 6.33
C MET A 24 -5.94 -3.59 6.68
N ASN A 25 -6.12 -4.92 6.68
CA ASN A 25 -7.36 -5.58 7.12
C ASN A 25 -7.73 -5.25 8.58
N ARG A 26 -6.73 -5.05 9.45
CA ARG A 26 -6.97 -4.68 10.86
C ARG A 26 -7.27 -3.19 11.03
N LEU A 27 -6.68 -2.35 10.18
CA LEU A 27 -6.87 -0.91 10.25
C LEU A 27 -8.14 -0.44 9.52
N GLU A 28 -8.65 -1.19 8.54
CA GLU A 28 -9.86 -0.86 7.77
C GLU A 28 -11.04 -0.42 8.64
N PRO A 29 -11.53 -1.20 9.62
CA PRO A 29 -12.68 -0.78 10.43
C PRO A 29 -12.37 0.51 11.20
N VAL A 30 -11.14 0.65 11.71
CA VAL A 30 -10.70 1.86 12.41
C VAL A 30 -10.74 3.10 11.50
N ILE A 31 -10.32 2.93 10.25
CA ILE A 31 -10.21 3.99 9.25
C ILE A 31 -11.57 4.34 8.62
N THR A 32 -12.49 3.38 8.50
CA THR A 32 -13.73 3.54 7.73
C THR A 32 -14.97 3.70 8.60
N ASP A 33 -14.92 3.33 9.87
CA ASP A 33 -16.03 3.46 10.80
C ASP A 33 -15.89 4.73 11.67
N SER A 34 -16.95 5.07 12.41
CA SER A 34 -17.02 6.24 13.28
C SER A 34 -16.23 6.03 14.58
N HIS A 35 -14.91 6.16 14.49
CA HIS A 35 -14.00 6.22 15.63
C HIS A 35 -13.63 7.67 15.99
N SER A 36 -12.97 7.88 17.13
CA SER A 36 -12.46 9.21 17.49
C SER A 36 -11.42 9.70 16.49
N GLU A 37 -11.38 11.00 16.23
CA GLU A 37 -10.44 11.64 15.32
C GLU A 37 -8.98 11.24 15.59
N THR A 38 -8.58 11.25 16.87
CA THR A 38 -7.23 10.84 17.29
C THR A 38 -6.92 9.37 16.99
N THR A 39 -7.90 8.49 17.05
CA THR A 39 -7.72 7.06 16.76
C THR A 39 -7.58 6.83 15.27
N VAL A 40 -8.41 7.50 14.46
CA VAL A 40 -8.37 7.47 13.00
C VAL A 40 -7.05 8.02 12.49
N ALA A 41 -6.65 9.21 12.95
CA ALA A 41 -5.41 9.85 12.54
C ALA A 41 -4.18 8.97 12.85
N ARG A 42 -4.15 8.33 14.03
CA ARG A 42 -3.07 7.39 14.39
C ARG A 42 -3.05 6.16 13.48
N ALA A 43 -4.21 5.59 13.17
CA ALA A 43 -4.30 4.42 12.28
C ALA A 43 -3.77 4.75 10.87
N ILE A 44 -4.19 5.89 10.31
CA ILE A 44 -3.72 6.34 8.99
C ILE A 44 -2.22 6.63 9.03
N HIS A 45 -1.72 7.29 10.07
CA HIS A 45 -0.29 7.57 10.21
C HIS A 45 0.56 6.30 10.27
N VAL A 46 0.14 5.29 11.04
CA VAL A 46 0.84 3.99 11.09
C VAL A 46 0.88 3.34 9.71
N LEU A 47 -0.23 3.39 8.96
CA LEU A 47 -0.26 2.87 7.60
C LEU A 47 0.68 3.64 6.66
N GLN A 48 0.69 4.97 6.71
CA GLN A 48 1.59 5.81 5.90
C GLN A 48 3.06 5.49 6.14
N VAL A 49 3.48 5.41 7.41
CA VAL A 49 4.88 5.09 7.75
C VAL A 49 5.26 3.72 7.20
N ARG A 50 4.39 2.72 7.39
CA ARG A 50 4.67 1.36 6.93
C ARG A 50 4.71 1.21 5.42
N MET A 51 3.83 1.89 4.68
CA MET A 51 3.88 1.90 3.22
C MET A 51 5.14 2.62 2.72
N ALA A 52 5.50 3.75 3.33
CA ALA A 52 6.71 4.47 2.95
C ALA A 52 7.99 3.65 3.18
N ASP A 53 8.10 2.97 4.33
CA ASP A 53 9.23 2.09 4.63
C ASP A 53 9.31 0.94 3.63
N HIS A 54 8.17 0.33 3.28
CA HIS A 54 8.09 -0.76 2.31
C HIS A 54 8.54 -0.34 0.92
N PHE A 55 7.97 0.75 0.39
CA PHE A 55 8.32 1.32 -0.90
C PHE A 55 9.79 1.72 -0.98
N HIS A 56 10.34 2.26 0.10
CA HIS A 56 11.76 2.59 0.16
C HIS A 56 12.64 1.34 0.00
N VAL A 57 12.28 0.23 0.65
CA VAL A 57 13.01 -1.05 0.50
C VAL A 57 12.92 -1.56 -0.94
N GLU A 58 11.75 -1.53 -1.56
CA GLU A 58 11.57 -1.97 -2.96
C GLU A 58 12.39 -1.12 -3.93
N GLU A 59 12.40 0.20 -3.74
CA GLU A 59 13.20 1.15 -4.51
C GLU A 59 14.72 0.93 -4.37
N GLU A 60 15.19 0.50 -3.20
CA GLU A 60 16.59 0.15 -2.95
C GLU A 60 16.95 -1.21 -3.57
N LEU A 61 16.07 -2.21 -3.46
CA LEU A 61 16.29 -3.54 -4.03
C LEU A 61 16.36 -3.48 -5.56
N PHE A 62 15.59 -2.59 -6.19
CA PHE A 62 15.47 -2.50 -7.65
C PHE A 62 16.34 -1.43 -8.32
N VAL A 63 17.52 -1.14 -7.77
CA VAL A 63 18.54 -0.31 -8.45
C VAL A 63 19.00 -0.93 -9.78
N THR A 64 18.87 -2.25 -9.96
CA THR A 64 19.35 -2.99 -11.14
C THR A 64 18.31 -3.23 -12.23
N ALA A 65 17.03 -2.86 -12.05
CA ALA A 65 16.06 -2.91 -13.14
C ALA A 65 16.42 -1.91 -14.25
N ASP A 66 15.80 -2.10 -15.42
CA ASP A 66 15.82 -1.07 -16.44
C ASP A 66 15.19 0.22 -15.90
N TRP A 67 15.71 1.35 -16.38
CA TRP A 67 15.32 2.68 -15.91
C TRP A 67 13.82 2.93 -16.00
N THR A 68 13.15 2.41 -17.03
CA THR A 68 11.73 2.68 -17.27
C THR A 68 10.87 2.04 -16.20
N SER A 69 11.11 0.76 -15.91
CA SER A 69 10.36 0.02 -14.89
C SER A 69 10.55 0.62 -13.51
N ARG A 70 11.78 1.06 -13.17
CA ARG A 70 12.05 1.75 -11.91
C ARG A 70 11.30 3.07 -11.78
N GLN A 71 11.20 3.86 -12.85
CA GLN A 71 10.45 5.13 -12.83
C GLN A 71 8.94 4.90 -12.67
N VAL A 72 8.41 3.84 -13.27
CA VAL A 72 7.01 3.44 -13.08
C VAL A 72 6.73 3.10 -11.62
N MET A 73 7.57 2.26 -11.00
CA MET A 73 7.45 1.87 -9.60
C MET A 73 7.49 3.09 -8.65
N ILE A 74 8.50 3.97 -8.78
CA ILE A 74 8.61 5.18 -7.95
C ILE A 74 7.39 6.11 -8.11
N ARG A 75 6.89 6.28 -9.33
CA ARG A 75 5.68 7.09 -9.57
C ARG A 75 4.48 6.49 -8.85
N ASP A 76 4.27 5.18 -8.98
CA ASP A 76 3.14 4.50 -8.38
C ASP A 76 3.21 4.57 -6.85
N HIS A 77 4.39 4.41 -6.25
CA HIS A 77 4.61 4.61 -4.81
C HIS A 77 4.20 6.02 -4.35
N HIS A 78 4.62 7.07 -5.07
CA HIS A 78 4.23 8.44 -4.76
C HIS A 78 2.72 8.65 -4.87
N GLU A 79 2.07 8.08 -5.89
CA GLU A 79 0.62 8.17 -6.06
C GLU A 79 -0.11 7.49 -4.89
N LEU A 80 0.32 6.29 -4.50
CA LEU A 80 -0.25 5.53 -3.37
C LEU A 80 -0.08 6.26 -2.03
N LEU A 81 1.10 6.82 -1.76
CA LEU A 81 1.34 7.65 -0.58
C LEU A 81 0.48 8.92 -0.61
N GLY A 82 0.28 9.52 -1.79
CA GLY A 82 -0.62 10.65 -2.00
C GLY A 82 -2.07 10.33 -1.65
N MET A 83 -2.56 9.13 -2.00
CA MET A 83 -3.90 8.67 -1.61
C MET A 83 -4.05 8.56 -0.08
N LEU A 84 -3.01 8.08 0.62
CA LEU A 84 -3.03 8.02 2.09
C LEU A 84 -2.97 9.41 2.74
N ALA A 85 -2.24 10.36 2.15
CA ALA A 85 -2.24 11.75 2.60
C ALA A 85 -3.63 12.39 2.41
N ALA A 86 -4.28 12.14 1.27
CA ALA A 86 -5.65 12.58 1.03
C ALA A 86 -6.64 11.94 2.02
N LEU A 87 -6.46 10.66 2.34
CA LEU A 87 -7.26 9.95 3.34
C LEU A 87 -7.13 10.56 4.74
N ALA A 88 -5.91 10.98 5.13
CA ALA A 88 -5.65 11.66 6.40
C ALA A 88 -6.33 13.03 6.51
N ALA A 89 -6.62 13.68 5.37
CA ALA A 89 -7.28 14.98 5.32
C ALA A 89 -8.83 14.90 5.41
N ILE A 90 -9.40 13.69 5.34
CA ILE A 90 -10.86 13.50 5.44
C ILE A 90 -11.27 13.54 6.93
N PRO A 91 -12.31 14.32 7.31
CA PRO A 91 -12.81 14.36 8.68
C PRO A 91 -13.22 12.98 9.22
N ALA A 92 -13.01 12.76 10.51
CA ALA A 92 -13.27 11.46 11.15
C ALA A 92 -14.77 11.10 11.20
N GLU A 93 -15.67 12.08 11.06
CA GLU A 93 -17.11 11.86 10.93
C GLU A 93 -17.52 11.36 9.54
N ASP A 94 -16.71 11.64 8.51
CA ASP A 94 -17.02 11.24 7.13
C ASP A 94 -16.48 9.84 6.81
N GLY A 95 -17.10 8.84 7.46
CA GLY A 95 -16.79 7.43 7.22
C GLY A 95 -17.05 6.98 5.78
N THR A 96 -18.01 7.60 5.08
CA THR A 96 -18.33 7.28 3.68
C THR A 96 -17.18 7.68 2.76
N ALA A 97 -16.72 8.93 2.83
CA ALA A 97 -15.60 9.39 2.02
C ALA A 97 -14.32 8.61 2.33
N ARG A 98 -14.04 8.32 3.61
CA ARG A 98 -12.90 7.48 4.01
C ARG A 98 -13.00 6.07 3.42
N ARG A 99 -14.16 5.43 3.50
CA ARG A 99 -14.39 4.10 2.91
C ARG A 99 -14.17 4.11 1.40
N THR A 100 -14.71 5.10 0.69
CA THR A 100 -14.53 5.24 -0.76
C THR A 100 -13.07 5.37 -1.12
N LEU A 101 -12.33 6.30 -0.48
CA LEU A 101 -10.93 6.53 -0.80
C LEU A 101 -10.03 5.37 -0.37
N PHE A 102 -10.29 4.77 0.80
CA PHE A 102 -9.53 3.61 1.26
C PHE A 102 -9.73 2.39 0.35
N THR A 103 -10.96 2.18 -0.15
CA THR A 103 -11.23 1.13 -1.16
C THR A 103 -10.48 1.41 -2.46
N ALA A 104 -10.46 2.66 -2.92
CA ALA A 104 -9.72 3.05 -4.11
C ALA A 104 -8.20 2.84 -3.93
N PHE A 105 -7.66 3.15 -2.75
CA PHE A 105 -6.27 2.90 -2.40
C PHE A 105 -5.93 1.42 -2.46
N LEU A 106 -6.75 0.54 -1.86
CA LEU A 106 -6.55 -0.90 -1.90
C LEU A 106 -6.59 -1.46 -3.33
N GLN A 107 -7.45 -0.92 -4.19
CA GLN A 107 -7.50 -1.30 -5.60
C GLN A 107 -6.28 -0.81 -6.38
N ALA A 108 -5.76 0.38 -6.07
CA ALA A 108 -4.56 0.90 -6.69
C ALA A 108 -3.33 0.10 -6.26
N LEU A 109 -3.21 -0.22 -4.98
CA LEU A 109 -2.15 -1.07 -4.44
C LEU A 109 -2.19 -2.45 -5.08
N ALA A 110 -3.36 -3.10 -5.13
CA ALA A 110 -3.48 -4.40 -5.79
C ALA A 110 -3.08 -4.36 -7.27
N ARG A 111 -3.33 -3.26 -7.99
CA ARG A 111 -2.85 -3.12 -9.38
C ARG A 111 -1.34 -2.98 -9.45
N HIS A 112 -0.76 -2.13 -8.61
CA HIS A 112 0.69 -1.97 -8.50
C HIS A 112 1.38 -3.32 -8.21
N ASP A 113 0.88 -4.01 -7.20
CA ASP A 113 1.31 -5.35 -6.79
C ASP A 113 1.32 -6.36 -7.97
N ASN A 114 0.24 -6.39 -8.76
CA ASN A 114 0.09 -7.32 -9.90
C ASN A 114 0.91 -6.92 -11.13
N ASP A 115 0.90 -5.63 -11.47
CA ASP A 115 1.37 -5.13 -12.76
C ASP A 115 2.82 -4.65 -12.71
N VAL A 116 3.33 -4.33 -11.51
CA VAL A 116 4.66 -3.75 -11.29
C VAL A 116 5.49 -4.69 -10.41
N ASP A 117 5.06 -4.99 -9.20
CA ASP A 117 5.87 -5.74 -8.24
C ASP A 117 6.04 -7.19 -8.66
N ALA A 118 4.95 -7.91 -8.95
CA ALA A 118 5.05 -9.33 -9.26
C ALA A 118 5.97 -9.63 -10.47
N PRO A 119 5.94 -8.87 -11.58
CA PRO A 119 6.91 -9.01 -12.66
C PRO A 119 8.35 -8.70 -12.26
N LEU A 120 8.56 -7.67 -11.42
CA LEU A 120 9.88 -7.26 -10.99
C LEU A 120 10.49 -8.28 -10.00
N PHE A 121 9.77 -8.65 -8.95
CA PHE A 121 10.23 -9.56 -7.89
C PHE A 121 10.05 -11.05 -8.23
N SER A 122 9.69 -11.38 -9.47
CA SER A 122 9.60 -12.77 -9.90
C SER A 122 10.96 -13.45 -9.93
N ARG A 123 11.03 -14.68 -9.45
CA ARG A 123 12.22 -15.54 -9.53
C ARG A 123 12.47 -16.17 -10.90
N LYS A 124 11.61 -15.91 -11.89
CA LYS A 124 11.64 -16.55 -13.22
C LYS A 124 12.57 -15.87 -14.24
N HIS A 125 13.41 -14.93 -13.80
CA HIS A 125 14.37 -14.22 -14.67
C HIS A 125 15.75 -14.85 -14.65
#